data_AF-A0A5C8K4P9-F1
#
_entry.id   AF-A0A5C8K4P9-F1
#
_cell.length_a   1.000
_cell.length_b   1.000
_cell.length_c   1.000
_cell.angle_alpha   90.00
_cell.angle_beta   90.00
_cell.angle_gamma   90.00
#
_symmetry.space_group_name_H-M   'P 1'
#
loop_
_entity.id
_entity.type
_entity.pdbx_description
1 polymer ?
#
loop_
_entity_poly.entity_id
_entity_poly.type
_entity_poly.pdbx_seq_one_letter_code
_entity_poly.pdbx_strand_id
1 'polypeptide(L)' 'MLTFDPEGMTSAQRDGEACVVCYKRWPRPRVRVGRFPDDTTAMACADCAEALVPAPLATVVAFPTR' A
#
# COMPACT_ATOMS: atom_id res chain seq x y z
N MET A 1 -4.04 -4.06 9.68
CA MET A 1 -4.35 -4.08 8.23
C MET A 1 -5.18 -2.86 7.93
N LEU A 2 -4.79 -2.04 6.95
CA LEU A 2 -5.43 -0.75 6.67
C LEU A 2 -6.72 -0.94 5.88
N THR A 3 -7.76 -0.19 6.24
CA THR A 3 -9.02 -0.11 5.48
C THR A 3 -9.11 1.25 4.80
N PHE A 4 -9.36 1.26 3.50
CA PHE A 4 -9.54 2.47 2.71
C PHE A 4 -11.03 2.72 2.48
N ASP A 5 -11.45 3.97 2.64
CA ASP A 5 -12.80 4.40 2.27
C ASP A 5 -12.87 4.60 0.75
N PRO A 6 -13.77 3.90 0.02
CA PRO A 6 -13.93 4.07 -1.41
C PRO A 6 -14.66 5.37 -1.80
N GLU A 7 -15.21 6.14 -0.85
CA GLU A 7 -15.88 7.40 -1.15
C GLU A 7 -14.94 8.38 -1.87
N GLY A 8 -15.41 8.94 -2.99
CA GLY A 8 -14.62 9.86 -3.83
C GLY A 8 -13.54 9.20 -4.71
N MET A 9 -13.37 7.88 -4.66
CA MET A 9 -12.39 7.18 -5.49
C MET A 9 -12.88 6.90 -6.91
N THR A 10 -11.95 7.04 -7.86
CA THR A 10 -12.18 6.66 -9.25
C THR A 10 -12.32 5.13 -9.37
N SER A 11 -13.01 4.65 -10.42
CA SER A 11 -13.07 3.22 -10.72
C SER A 11 -11.68 2.61 -10.85
N ALA A 12 -10.76 3.31 -11.52
CA ALA A 12 -9.37 2.87 -11.67
C ALA A 12 -8.66 2.60 -10.34
N GLN A 13 -8.95 3.33 -9.25
CA GLN A 13 -8.35 3.06 -7.94
C GLN A 13 -8.97 1.83 -7.28
N ARG A 14 -10.30 1.71 -7.36
CA ARG A 14 -11.04 0.57 -6.81
C ARG A 14 -10.67 -0.74 -7.50
N ASP A 15 -10.41 -0.68 -8.81
CA ASP A 15 -9.99 -1.83 -9.63
C ASP A 15 -8.47 -2.13 -9.52
N GLY A 16 -7.72 -1.33 -8.75
CA GLY A 16 -6.26 -1.48 -8.60
C GLY A 16 -5.46 -1.13 -9.86
N GLU A 17 -6.05 -0.39 -10.80
CA GLU A 17 -5.35 0.18 -11.96
C GLU A 17 -4.63 1.51 -11.64
N ALA A 18 -5.05 2.19 -10.57
CA ALA A 18 -4.51 3.46 -10.10
C ALA A 18 -4.13 3.38 -8.62
N CYS A 19 -3.11 4.13 -8.23
CA CYS A 19 -2.68 4.20 -6.84
C CYS A 19 -3.80 4.76 -5.97
N VAL A 20 -4.15 4.06 -4.90
CA VAL A 20 -5.18 4.46 -3.94
C VAL A 20 -4.91 5.83 -3.28
N VAL A 21 -3.64 6.28 -3.27
CA VAL A 21 -3.21 7.56 -2.67
C VAL A 21 -3.07 8.68 -3.71
N CYS A 22 -2.26 8.45 -4.75
CA CYS A 22 -1.84 9.52 -5.68
C CYS A 22 -2.49 9.44 -7.06
N TYR A 23 -3.45 8.54 -7.28
CA TYR A 23 -4.22 8.39 -8.54
C TYR A 23 -3.39 8.01 -9.78
N LYS A 24 -2.06 7.85 -9.64
CA LYS A 24 -1.15 7.48 -10.74
C LYS A 24 -1.52 6.09 -11.29
N ARG A 25 -1.66 6.00 -12.61
CA ARG A 25 -1.99 4.75 -13.34
C ARG A 25 -0.78 4.04 -13.93
N TRP A 26 0.30 4.78 -14.20
CA TRP A 26 1.52 4.23 -14.82
C TRP A 26 2.78 4.64 -14.04
N PRO A 27 3.69 3.72 -13.68
CA PRO A 27 3.58 2.27 -13.80
C PRO A 27 2.37 1.73 -13.00
N ARG A 28 1.77 0.63 -13.47
CA ARG A 28 0.58 0.06 -12.81
C ARG A 28 0.91 -0.31 -11.35
N PRO A 29 0.10 0.12 -10.36
CA PRO A 29 0.26 -0.25 -8.96
C PRO A 29 0.31 -1.76 -8.76
N ARG A 30 1.26 -2.25 -7.94
CA ARG A 30 1.44 -3.68 -7.65
C ARG A 30 1.58 -3.99 -6.16
N VAL A 31 1.65 -2.97 -5.30
CA VAL A 31 1.85 -3.17 -3.87
C VAL A 31 0.50 -3.15 -3.16
N ARG A 32 0.20 -4.22 -2.41
CA ARG A 32 -1.00 -4.31 -1.59
C ARG A 32 -0.77 -3.55 -0.29
N VAL A 33 -1.59 -2.54 -0.03
CA VAL A 33 -1.46 -1.69 1.18
C VAL A 33 -2.62 -1.87 2.16
N GLY A 34 -3.75 -2.42 1.70
CA GLY A 34 -4.93 -2.61 2.54
C GLY A 34 -6.09 -3.24 1.79
N ARG A 35 -7.29 -3.06 2.32
CA ARG A 35 -8.55 -3.48 1.69
C ARG A 35 -9.61 -2.39 1.76
N PHE A 36 -10.62 -2.53 0.93
CA PHE A 36 -11.86 -1.77 0.96
C PHE A 36 -12.93 -2.49 1.81
N PRO A 37 -14.05 -1.83 2.16
CA PRO A 37 -15.13 -2.43 2.96
C PRO A 37 -15.82 -3.62 2.28
N ASP A 38 -15.70 -3.74 0.97
CA ASP A 38 -16.19 -4.84 0.14
C ASP A 38 -15.16 -5.99 -0.02
N ASP A 39 -14.10 -5.98 0.81
CA ASP A 39 -12.97 -6.92 0.79
C ASP A 39 -12.08 -6.85 -0.45
N THR A 40 -12.31 -5.91 -1.37
CA THR A 40 -11.41 -5.71 -2.52
C THR A 40 -10.06 -5.15 -2.05
N THR A 41 -8.98 -5.43 -2.80
CA THR A 41 -7.62 -5.08 -2.37
C THR A 41 -7.24 -3.67 -2.83
N ALA A 42 -6.80 -2.83 -1.88
CA ALA A 42 -6.27 -1.52 -2.19
C ALA A 42 -4.81 -1.62 -2.65
N MET A 43 -4.55 -1.11 -3.86
CA MET A 43 -3.24 -1.14 -4.51
C MET A 43 -2.57 0.24 -4.50
N ALA A 44 -1.27 0.28 -4.23
CA ALA A 44 -0.45 1.49 -4.27
C ALA A 44 0.77 1.33 -5.18
N CYS A 45 1.28 2.47 -5.65
CA CYS A 45 2.62 2.54 -6.26
C CYS A 45 3.69 2.33 -5.19
N ALA A 46 4.93 2.03 -5.61
CA ALA A 46 6.03 1.75 -4.69
C ALA A 46 6.26 2.90 -3.69
N ASP A 47 6.29 4.15 -4.19
CA ASP A 47 6.54 5.33 -3.36
C ASP A 47 5.47 5.53 -2.27
N CYS A 48 4.19 5.41 -2.64
CA CYS A 48 3.10 5.56 -1.67
C CYS A 48 2.99 4.34 -0.75
N ALA A 49 3.36 3.15 -1.22
CA ALA A 49 3.35 1.96 -0.39
C ALA A 49 4.41 2.02 0.70
N GLU A 50 5.60 2.57 0.41
CA GLU A 50 6.65 2.78 1.41
C GLU A 50 6.20 3.74 2.52
N ALA A 51 5.43 4.78 2.17
CA ALA A 51 4.87 5.70 3.16
C ALA A 51 3.75 5.07 4.02
N LEU A 52 3.04 4.06 3.51
CA LEU A 52 1.88 3.44 4.16
C LEU A 52 2.21 2.17 4.93
N VAL A 53 3.18 1.39 4.45
CA VAL A 53 3.59 0.13 5.06
C VAL A 53 4.74 0.45 6.00
N PRO A 54 4.54 0.41 7.34
CA PRO A 54 5.64 0.63 8.25
C PRO A 54 6.72 -0.42 7.97
N ALA A 55 7.96 0.05 7.77
CA ALA A 55 9.09 -0.85 7.65
C ALA A 55 9.10 -1.77 8.87
N PRO A 56 9.32 -3.09 8.70
CA PRO A 56 9.49 -3.97 9.84
C PRO A 56 10.62 -3.39 10.70
N LEU A 57 10.32 -3.14 11.97
CA LEU A 57 11.31 -2.63 12.91
C LEU A 57 12.53 -3.55 12.84
N ALA A 58 13.68 -2.99 12.43
CA ALA A 58 14.89 -3.76 12.27
C ALA A 58 15.17 -4.50 13.58
N THR A 59 15.21 -5.83 13.50
CA THR A 59 15.61 -6.63 14.65
C THR A 59 17.09 -6.40 14.84
N VAL A 60 17.45 -5.59 15.85
CA VAL A 60 18.84 -5.38 16.24
C VAL A 60 19.33 -6.69 16.86
N VAL A 61 20.06 -7.49 16.08
CA VAL A 61 20.82 -8.63 16.59
C VAL A 61 22.15 -8.10 17.12
N ALA A 62 22.38 -8.29 18.42
CA ALA A 62 23.67 -7.99 19.03
C ALA A 62 24.75 -8.87 18.38
N PHE A 63 25.81 -8.24 17.85
CA PHE A 63 26.99 -8.97 17.41
C PHE A 63 27.65 -9.62 18.64
N PRO A 64 27.97 -10.93 18.60
CA PRO A 64 28.72 -11.55 19.68
C PRO A 64 30.13 -10.96 19.72
N THR A 65 30.46 -10.30 20.84
CA THR A 65 31.84 -9.90 21.15
C THR A 65 32.65 -11.16 21.46
N ARG A 66 33.72 -11.38 20.71
CA ARG A 66 34.66 -12.50 20.89
C ARG A 66 35.72 -12.16 21.93
#